data_AF-A0A085MK69-F1
#
_entry.id   AF-A0A085MK69-F1
#
_cell.length_a   1.000
_cell.length_b   1.000
_cell.length_c   1.000
_cell.angle_alpha   90.00
_cell.angle_beta   90.00
_cell.angle_gamma   90.00
#
_symmetry.space_group_name_H-M   'P 1'
#
loop_
_entity.id
_entity.type
_entity.pdbx_description
1 polymer ?
#
loop_
_entity_poly.entity_id
_entity_poly.type
_entity_poly.pdbx_seq_one_letter_code
_entity_poly.pdbx_strand_id
1 'polypeptide(L)'
;MHSVAIIIACLLAATTNSQQKHSKEKEKLPEVLEAYVNQSRIEWPPADGQAIEAAKQFVDKKLKDDEESVTWALVSTNITAIDGNKLQGQLNILFYAKVDHCPSETQNKTAGVLKFVFKNPEDNCRGNLINMKAEHPCTLEYKMSSGKSTLLCSMIR
;
A
#
# COMPACT_ATOMS: atom_id res chain seq x y z
N MET A 1 -1.67 19.31 -53.64
CA MET A 1 -0.65 19.20 -52.59
C MET A 1 -1.34 18.81 -51.29
N HIS A 2 -1.29 17.51 -50.97
CA HIS A 2 -1.81 16.94 -49.73
C HIS A 2 -0.74 17.07 -48.65
N SER A 3 -1.05 17.63 -47.49
CA SER A 3 -0.40 17.32 -46.19
C SER A 3 -0.86 18.29 -45.10
N VAL A 4 -1.98 18.00 -44.44
CA VAL A 4 -2.23 18.44 -43.06
C VAL A 4 -3.06 17.35 -42.38
N ALA A 5 -2.45 16.20 -42.11
CA ALA A 5 -3.13 15.10 -41.41
C ALA A 5 -2.23 14.27 -40.48
N ILE A 6 -1.04 14.75 -40.11
CA ILE A 6 -0.10 13.94 -39.32
C ILE A 6 0.56 14.77 -38.20
N ILE A 7 -0.20 15.41 -37.31
CA ILE A 7 0.34 15.88 -36.01
C ILE A 7 -0.62 15.63 -34.82
N ILE A 8 -1.71 14.84 -34.98
CA ILE A 8 -2.66 14.58 -33.87
C ILE A 8 -2.57 13.12 -33.36
N ALA A 9 -1.74 12.26 -33.97
CA ALA A 9 -1.62 10.86 -33.53
C ALA A 9 -0.60 10.63 -32.39
N CYS A 10 0.45 11.47 -32.26
CA CYS A 10 1.52 11.20 -31.29
C CYS A 10 1.23 11.64 -29.86
N LEU A 11 0.26 12.54 -29.63
CA LEU A 11 -0.10 12.98 -28.28
C LEU A 11 -1.07 12.01 -27.57
N LEU A 12 -1.75 11.12 -28.31
CA LEU A 12 -2.64 10.12 -27.72
C LEU A 12 -1.92 8.83 -27.31
N ALA A 13 -0.77 8.50 -27.91
CA ALA A 13 0.00 7.31 -27.53
C ALA A 13 0.77 7.47 -26.21
N ALA A 14 1.06 8.71 -25.79
CA ALA A 14 1.72 8.98 -24.51
C ALA A 14 0.74 8.94 -23.32
N THR A 15 -0.57 9.11 -23.56
CA THR A 15 -1.59 8.99 -22.50
C THR A 15 -2.10 7.57 -22.34
N THR A 16 -2.04 6.72 -23.37
CA THR A 16 -2.50 5.32 -23.28
C THR A 16 -1.62 4.46 -22.38
N ASN A 17 -0.30 4.68 -22.37
CA ASN A 17 0.61 3.96 -21.45
C ASN A 17 0.42 4.38 -19.98
N SER A 18 -0.03 5.61 -19.72
CA SER A 18 -0.37 6.05 -18.36
C SER A 18 -1.76 5.56 -17.92
N GLN A 19 -2.70 5.41 -18.86
CA GLN A 19 -4.06 4.93 -18.55
C GLN A 19 -4.14 3.41 -18.40
N GLN A 20 -3.28 2.62 -19.06
CA GLN A 20 -3.28 1.16 -18.90
C GLN A 20 -2.84 0.68 -17.50
N LYS A 21 -2.11 1.49 -16.73
CA LYS A 21 -1.70 1.12 -15.36
C LYS A 21 -2.85 1.22 -14.32
N HIS A 22 -4.02 1.74 -14.70
CA HIS A 22 -5.09 2.11 -13.75
C HIS A 22 -6.38 1.29 -13.80
N SER A 23 -6.48 0.25 -14.63
CA SER A 23 -7.45 -0.81 -14.36
C SER A 23 -6.80 -1.87 -13.45
N LYS A 24 -6.39 -1.48 -12.23
CA LYS A 24 -6.12 -2.49 -11.19
C LYS A 24 -7.45 -3.19 -10.97
N GLU A 25 -7.54 -4.46 -11.37
CA GLU A 25 -8.65 -5.34 -11.05
C GLU A 25 -8.99 -5.17 -9.56
N LYS A 26 -10.28 -5.14 -9.21
CA LYS A 26 -10.70 -4.95 -7.81
C LYS A 26 -9.99 -6.00 -6.97
N GLU A 27 -9.14 -5.55 -6.05
CA GLU A 27 -8.42 -6.45 -5.17
C GLU A 27 -9.46 -7.16 -4.31
N LYS A 28 -9.53 -8.49 -4.41
CA LYS A 28 -10.50 -9.27 -3.65
C LYS A 28 -9.99 -9.47 -2.23
N LEU A 29 -10.91 -9.36 -1.29
CA LEU A 29 -10.63 -9.68 0.10
C LEU A 29 -10.54 -11.21 0.28
N PRO A 30 -9.58 -11.73 1.07
CA PRO A 30 -9.56 -13.13 1.45
C PRO A 30 -10.89 -13.55 2.11
N GLU A 31 -11.37 -14.78 1.83
CA GLU A 31 -12.68 -15.27 2.29
C GLU A 31 -12.86 -15.16 3.81
N VAL A 32 -11.80 -15.49 4.58
CA VAL A 32 -11.82 -15.39 6.04
C VAL A 32 -12.03 -13.95 6.52
N LEU A 33 -11.51 -12.95 5.81
CA LEU A 33 -11.69 -11.53 6.13
C LEU A 33 -13.02 -10.98 5.59
N GLU A 34 -13.49 -11.50 4.45
CA GLU A 34 -14.83 -11.19 3.94
C GLU A 34 -15.93 -11.63 4.91
N ALA A 35 -15.74 -12.77 5.60
CA ALA A 35 -16.64 -13.22 6.65
C ALA A 35 -16.78 -12.18 7.78
N TYR A 36 -15.72 -11.45 8.12
CA TYR A 36 -15.81 -10.38 9.13
C TYR A 36 -16.77 -9.27 8.69
N VAL A 37 -16.67 -8.83 7.44
CA VAL A 37 -17.56 -7.81 6.89
C VAL A 37 -18.99 -8.31 6.83
N ASN A 38 -19.22 -9.51 6.29
CA ASN A 38 -20.55 -10.05 6.05
C ASN A 38 -21.33 -10.35 7.35
N GLN A 39 -20.61 -10.58 8.45
CA GLN A 39 -21.16 -10.89 9.77
C GLN A 39 -21.08 -9.70 10.75
N SER A 40 -20.53 -8.56 10.33
CA SER A 40 -20.16 -7.45 11.22
C SER A 40 -19.36 -7.89 12.45
N ARG A 41 -18.40 -8.81 12.25
CA ARG A 41 -17.57 -9.37 13.33
C ARG A 41 -16.47 -8.38 13.69
N ILE A 42 -16.22 -8.24 14.97
CA ILE A 42 -15.14 -7.43 15.52
C ILE A 42 -14.34 -8.30 16.48
N GLU A 43 -13.02 -8.35 16.31
CA GLU A 43 -12.12 -8.98 17.27
C GLU A 43 -10.96 -8.07 17.66
N TRP A 44 -10.74 -8.00 18.98
CA TRP A 44 -9.68 -7.21 19.59
C TRP A 44 -9.24 -7.81 20.93
N PRO A 45 -8.05 -8.46 21.02
CA PRO A 45 -7.23 -8.91 19.90
C PRO A 45 -7.89 -10.09 19.15
N PRO A 46 -7.58 -10.29 17.86
CA PRO A 46 -8.00 -11.49 17.14
C PRO A 46 -7.33 -12.74 17.71
N ALA A 47 -8.08 -13.84 17.75
CA ALA A 47 -7.58 -15.14 18.24
C ALA A 47 -7.48 -16.21 17.14
N ASP A 48 -8.19 -16.01 16.03
CA ASP A 48 -8.16 -16.91 14.88
C ASP A 48 -6.86 -16.75 14.09
N GLY A 49 -5.98 -17.75 14.19
CA GLY A 49 -4.68 -17.75 13.51
C GLY A 49 -4.77 -17.64 11.98
N GLN A 50 -5.82 -18.17 11.35
CA GLN A 50 -6.00 -18.03 9.89
C GLN A 50 -6.41 -16.60 9.52
N ALA A 51 -7.28 -15.99 10.32
CA ALA A 51 -7.68 -14.59 10.13
C ALA A 51 -6.50 -13.64 10.35
N ILE A 52 -5.66 -13.89 11.36
CA ILE A 52 -4.46 -13.10 11.65
C ILE A 52 -3.47 -13.19 10.48
N GLU A 53 -3.19 -14.38 9.99
CA GLU A 53 -2.26 -14.58 8.86
C GLU A 53 -2.79 -13.93 7.58
N ALA A 54 -4.09 -14.11 7.28
CA ALA A 54 -4.72 -13.48 6.12
C ALA A 54 -4.69 -11.94 6.23
N ALA A 55 -4.97 -11.39 7.41
CA ALA A 55 -4.89 -9.96 7.67
C ALA A 55 -3.46 -9.45 7.48
N LYS A 56 -2.47 -10.16 8.03
CA LYS A 56 -1.04 -9.83 7.88
C LYS A 56 -0.61 -9.82 6.42
N GLN A 57 -0.91 -10.88 5.67
CA GLN A 57 -0.55 -10.96 4.25
C GLN A 57 -1.22 -9.86 3.42
N PHE A 58 -2.49 -9.57 3.70
CA PHE A 58 -3.24 -8.50 3.03
C PHE A 58 -2.64 -7.12 3.32
N VAL A 59 -2.29 -6.85 4.59
CA VAL A 59 -1.63 -5.61 5.01
C VAL A 59 -0.23 -5.49 4.41
N ASP A 60 0.62 -6.51 4.52
CA ASP A 60 2.00 -6.47 4.03
C ASP A 60 2.07 -6.24 2.52
N LYS A 61 1.14 -6.85 1.76
CA LYS A 61 0.99 -6.57 0.34
C LYS A 61 0.66 -5.09 0.10
N LYS A 62 -0.24 -4.51 0.88
CA LYS A 62 -0.59 -3.09 0.74
C LYS A 62 0.55 -2.15 1.14
N LEU A 63 1.28 -2.46 2.20
CA LEU A 63 2.49 -1.71 2.60
C LEU A 63 3.53 -1.70 1.48
N LYS A 64 3.73 -2.84 0.81
CA LYS A 64 4.62 -2.96 -0.35
C LYS A 64 4.11 -2.18 -1.57
N ASP A 65 2.81 -2.22 -1.85
CA ASP A 65 2.22 -1.44 -2.94
C ASP A 65 2.35 0.08 -2.71
N ASP A 66 2.24 0.54 -1.45
CA ASP A 66 2.38 1.95 -1.08
C ASP A 66 3.84 2.38 -0.90
N GLU A 67 4.78 1.43 -0.87
CA GLU A 67 6.24 1.66 -0.86
C GLU A 67 6.69 2.56 -2.01
N GLU A 68 5.98 2.54 -3.15
CA GLU A 68 6.26 3.39 -4.31
C GLU A 68 6.26 4.90 -3.96
N SER A 69 5.63 5.28 -2.84
CA SER A 69 5.46 6.67 -2.41
C SER A 69 6.36 7.11 -1.25
N VAL A 70 7.15 6.20 -0.64
CA VAL A 70 7.91 6.48 0.59
C VAL A 70 9.39 6.11 0.47
N THR A 71 10.23 6.74 1.29
CA THR A 71 11.68 6.53 1.28
C THR A 71 12.11 5.20 1.89
N TRP A 72 11.29 4.61 2.75
CA TRP A 72 11.55 3.38 3.49
C TRP A 72 10.38 2.39 3.33
N ALA A 73 10.68 1.10 3.38
CA ALA A 73 9.67 0.05 3.29
C ALA A 73 9.15 -0.30 4.69
N LEU A 74 7.83 -0.45 4.81
CA LEU A 74 7.17 -0.85 6.06
C LEU A 74 6.78 -2.32 6.02
N VAL A 75 6.82 -2.98 7.18
CA VAL A 75 6.27 -4.31 7.40
C VAL A 75 5.37 -4.31 8.64
N SER A 76 4.25 -5.03 8.57
CA SER A 76 3.39 -5.21 9.75
C SER A 76 4.05 -6.13 10.76
N THR A 77 3.92 -5.81 12.04
CA THR A 77 4.48 -6.60 13.15
C THR A 77 3.40 -7.30 13.96
N ASN A 78 2.29 -6.63 14.25
CA ASN A 78 1.22 -7.17 15.09
C ASN A 78 -0.16 -6.72 14.60
N ILE A 79 -1.04 -7.65 14.26
CA ILE A 79 -2.45 -7.37 13.98
C ILE A 79 -3.18 -7.22 15.31
N THR A 80 -3.55 -6.00 15.65
CA THR A 80 -4.19 -5.68 16.92
C THR A 80 -5.70 -5.89 16.85
N ALA A 81 -6.37 -5.54 15.74
CA ALA A 81 -7.82 -5.71 15.58
C ALA A 81 -8.20 -6.05 14.14
N ILE A 82 -9.31 -6.78 13.98
CA ILE A 82 -10.01 -6.99 12.72
C ILE A 82 -11.49 -6.63 12.93
N ASP A 83 -11.96 -5.59 12.26
CA ASP A 83 -13.30 -5.01 12.41
C ASP A 83 -14.03 -4.99 11.05
N GLY A 84 -15.09 -5.77 10.93
CA GLY A 84 -15.96 -5.78 9.77
C GLY A 84 -17.25 -5.00 10.01
N ASN A 85 -17.63 -4.18 9.04
CA ASN A 85 -18.89 -3.44 9.05
C ASN A 85 -19.73 -3.75 7.80
N LYS A 86 -20.77 -4.58 7.97
CA LYS A 86 -21.66 -4.97 6.88
C LYS A 86 -22.40 -3.80 6.25
N LEU A 87 -22.90 -2.86 7.06
CA LEU A 87 -23.72 -1.74 6.59
C LEU A 87 -22.91 -0.83 5.66
N GLN A 88 -21.64 -0.63 5.97
CA GLN A 88 -20.74 0.20 5.17
C GLN A 88 -19.97 -0.60 4.11
N GLY A 89 -20.03 -1.94 4.17
CA GLY A 89 -19.24 -2.82 3.31
C GLY A 89 -17.74 -2.61 3.51
N GLN A 90 -17.30 -2.47 4.76
CA GLN A 90 -15.94 -2.08 5.12
C GLN A 90 -15.27 -3.13 6.01
N LEU A 91 -13.96 -3.27 5.81
CA LEU A 91 -13.07 -3.94 6.74
C LEU A 91 -12.03 -2.94 7.24
N ASN A 92 -11.84 -2.86 8.55
CA ASN A 92 -10.77 -2.14 9.20
C ASN A 92 -9.81 -3.14 9.86
N ILE A 93 -8.52 -3.05 9.54
CA ILE A 93 -7.47 -3.81 10.21
C ILE A 93 -6.57 -2.81 10.94
N LEU A 94 -6.48 -2.94 12.27
CA LEU A 94 -5.58 -2.14 13.09
C LEU A 94 -4.33 -2.96 13.38
N PHE A 95 -3.16 -2.39 13.16
CA PHE A 95 -1.90 -3.10 13.30
C PHE A 95 -0.76 -2.17 13.68
N TYR A 96 0.33 -2.74 14.19
CA TYR A 96 1.61 -2.05 14.28
C TYR A 96 2.44 -2.36 13.04
N ALA A 97 3.18 -1.36 12.56
CA ALA A 97 4.18 -1.51 11.53
C ALA A 97 5.51 -0.89 11.96
N LYS A 98 6.60 -1.39 11.40
CA LYS A 98 7.93 -0.79 11.54
C LYS A 98 8.60 -0.70 10.19
N VAL A 99 9.69 0.05 10.15
CA VAL A 99 10.57 0.06 8.97
C VAL A 99 11.28 -1.29 8.86
N ASP A 100 11.10 -1.96 7.73
CA ASP A 100 11.81 -3.20 7.40
C ASP A 100 13.22 -2.88 6.87
N HIS A 101 13.27 -2.07 5.82
CA HIS A 101 14.51 -1.63 5.20
C HIS A 101 14.38 -0.21 4.66
N CYS A 102 15.53 0.47 4.59
CA CYS A 102 15.69 1.78 3.97
C CYS A 102 17.05 1.78 3.24
N PRO A 103 17.12 2.30 2.00
CA PRO A 103 16.02 2.85 1.22
C PRO A 103 15.10 1.77 0.67
N SER A 104 13.87 2.14 0.33
CA SER A 104 12.91 1.23 -0.28
C SER A 104 13.38 0.70 -1.64
N GLU A 105 12.89 -0.45 -2.09
CA GLU A 105 13.22 -1.00 -3.40
C GLU A 105 12.88 0.00 -4.53
N THR A 106 11.75 0.71 -4.38
CA THR A 106 11.34 1.72 -5.37
C THR A 106 12.32 2.90 -5.43
N GLN A 107 12.82 3.37 -4.29
CA GLN A 107 13.85 4.42 -4.26
C GLN A 107 15.15 3.94 -4.91
N ASN A 108 15.59 2.72 -4.61
CA ASN A 108 16.79 2.15 -5.22
C ASN A 108 16.67 2.04 -6.75
N LYS A 109 15.53 1.56 -7.25
CA LYS A 109 15.25 1.49 -8.70
C LYS A 109 15.25 2.88 -9.33
N THR A 110 14.55 3.85 -8.72
CA THR A 110 14.43 5.21 -9.25
C THR A 110 15.76 5.94 -9.25
N ALA A 111 16.53 5.86 -8.17
CA ALA A 111 17.88 6.43 -8.09
C ALA A 111 18.82 5.76 -9.11
N GLY A 112 18.68 4.45 -9.33
CA GLY A 112 19.44 3.72 -10.35
C GLY A 112 19.21 4.21 -11.78
N VAL A 113 17.96 4.56 -12.12
CA VAL A 113 17.58 5.08 -13.44
C VAL A 113 17.97 6.56 -13.59
N LEU A 114 17.87 7.35 -12.51
CA LEU A 114 18.02 8.81 -12.52
C LEU A 114 19.22 9.28 -11.68
N LYS A 115 20.35 8.55 -11.73
CA LYS A 115 21.56 8.81 -10.94
C LYS A 115 22.13 10.23 -11.03
N PHE A 116 21.85 10.93 -12.12
CA PHE A 116 22.31 12.31 -12.34
C PHE A 116 21.39 13.38 -11.74
N VAL A 117 20.17 13.01 -11.36
CA VAL A 117 19.13 13.94 -10.86
C VAL A 117 18.87 13.74 -9.37
N PHE A 118 18.94 12.50 -8.88
CA PHE A 118 18.64 12.19 -7.48
C PHE A 118 19.90 12.00 -6.64
N LYS A 119 19.85 12.50 -5.40
CA LYS A 119 20.84 12.21 -4.36
C LYS A 119 20.85 10.71 -4.06
N ASN A 120 21.96 10.22 -3.51
CA ASN A 120 22.06 8.83 -3.08
C ASN A 120 20.94 8.52 -2.06
N PRO A 121 20.04 7.55 -2.33
CA PRO A 121 18.89 7.28 -1.47
C PRO A 121 19.30 6.85 -0.04
N GLU A 122 20.49 6.27 0.11
CA GLU A 122 21.09 5.93 1.41
C GLU A 122 21.28 7.15 2.34
N ASP A 123 21.45 8.35 1.79
CA ASP A 123 21.61 9.55 2.60
C ASP A 123 20.36 9.87 3.43
N ASN A 124 19.18 9.41 3.00
CA ASN A 124 17.92 9.58 3.73
C ASN A 124 17.71 8.50 4.81
N CYS A 125 18.56 7.48 4.87
CA CYS A 125 18.41 6.31 5.73
C CYS A 125 19.36 6.29 6.93
N ARG A 126 20.02 7.43 7.22
CA ARG A 126 20.93 7.54 8.37
C ARG A 126 20.17 7.30 9.67
N GLY A 127 20.76 6.54 10.59
CA GLY A 127 20.07 6.06 11.81
C GLY A 127 19.62 7.14 12.80
N ASN A 128 20.05 8.39 12.63
CA ASN A 128 19.53 9.54 13.36
C ASN A 128 18.30 10.18 12.71
N LEU A 129 17.96 9.79 11.49
CA LEU A 129 16.79 10.29 10.73
C LEU A 129 15.62 9.30 10.78
N ILE A 130 15.90 7.99 10.90
CA ILE A 130 14.86 6.95 10.91
C ILE A 130 15.12 5.99 12.07
N ASN A 131 14.11 5.79 12.92
CA ASN A 131 14.14 4.76 13.95
C ASN A 131 13.58 3.44 13.40
N MET A 132 14.47 2.57 12.92
CA MET A 132 14.12 1.24 12.39
C MET A 132 13.41 0.32 13.41
N LYS A 133 13.52 0.63 14.70
CA LYS A 133 12.91 -0.16 15.78
C LYS A 133 11.57 0.41 16.27
N ALA A 134 11.21 1.62 15.85
CA ALA A 134 9.94 2.22 16.25
C ALA A 134 8.78 1.45 15.62
N GLU A 135 7.81 1.09 16.45
CA GLU A 135 6.53 0.60 15.97
C GLU A 135 5.54 1.76 15.90
N HIS A 136 4.82 1.82 14.80
CA HIS A 136 3.84 2.85 14.51
C HIS A 136 2.46 2.19 14.39
N PRO A 137 1.45 2.67 15.12
CA PRO A 137 0.09 2.21 14.91
C PRO A 137 -0.38 2.64 13.52
N CYS A 138 -1.03 1.72 12.84
CA CYS A 138 -1.56 1.87 11.50
C CYS A 138 -2.96 1.28 11.41
N THR A 139 -3.73 1.79 10.46
CA THR A 139 -5.04 1.29 10.08
C THR A 139 -5.05 1.07 8.57
N LEU A 140 -5.58 -0.09 8.17
CA LEU A 140 -5.96 -0.37 6.80
C LEU A 140 -7.48 -0.42 6.71
N GLU A 141 -8.07 0.52 5.99
CA GLU A 141 -9.50 0.50 5.63
C GLU A 141 -9.65 -0.10 4.22
N TYR A 142 -10.51 -1.09 4.05
CA TYR A 142 -10.86 -1.68 2.76
C TYR A 142 -12.36 -1.55 2.48
N LYS A 143 -12.72 -1.16 1.25
CA LYS A 143 -14.13 -1.03 0.80
C LYS A 143 -14.49 -2.13 -0.19
N MET A 144 -15.43 -3.00 0.18
CA MET A 144 -15.94 -4.09 -0.67
C MET A 144 -16.47 -3.61 -2.02
N SER A 145 -17.16 -2.46 -2.05
CA SER A 145 -17.79 -1.93 -3.27
C SER A 145 -16.79 -1.53 -4.35
N SER A 146 -15.65 -0.97 -3.95
CA SER A 146 -14.62 -0.46 -4.85
C SER A 146 -13.39 -1.37 -4.97
N GLY A 147 -13.18 -2.29 -4.03
CA GLY A 147 -11.96 -3.10 -3.95
C GLY A 147 -10.73 -2.26 -3.64
N LYS A 148 -10.90 -1.09 -3.00
CA LYS A 148 -9.81 -0.17 -2.68
C LYS A 148 -9.49 -0.23 -1.19
N SER A 149 -8.19 -0.19 -0.91
CA SER A 149 -7.65 -0.07 0.44
C SER A 149 -6.96 1.27 0.66
N THR A 150 -7.19 1.87 1.83
CA THR A 150 -6.55 3.11 2.29
C THR A 150 -5.75 2.81 3.54
N LEU A 151 -4.46 3.12 3.48
CA LEU A 151 -3.52 2.95 4.59
C LEU A 151 -3.33 4.29 5.31
N LEU A 152 -3.39 4.26 6.63
CA LEU A 152 -3.05 5.39 7.50
C LEU A 152 -2.14 4.90 8.62
N CYS A 153 -0.92 5.42 8.69
CA CYS A 153 -0.01 5.17 9.81
C CYS A 153 0.24 6.46 10.57
N SER A 154 0.18 6.42 11.90
CA SER A 154 0.58 7.54 12.75
C SER A 154 2.11 7.59 12.83
N MET A 155 2.76 7.91 11.72
CA MET A 155 4.19 8.23 11.73
C MET A 155 4.32 9.69 12.12
N ILE A 156 4.89 9.93 13.30
CA ILE A 156 5.37 11.27 13.69
C ILE A 156 6.46 11.62 12.68
N ARG A 157 6.21 12.65 11.86
CA ARG A 157 7.18 13.24 10.94
C ARG A 157 8.39 13.78 11.68
#